data_AF-A0AAV7IHH4-F1
#
_entry.id   AF-A0AAV7IHH4-F1
#
_cell.length_a   1.000
_cell.length_b   1.000
_cell.length_c   1.000
_cell.angle_alpha   90.00
_cell.angle_beta   90.00
_cell.angle_gamma   90.00
#
_symmetry.space_group_name_H-M   'P 1'
#
loop_
_entity.id
_entity.type
_entity.pdbx_description
1 polymer ?
#
loop_
_entity_poly.entity_id
_entity_poly.type
_entity_poly.pdbx_seq_one_letter_code
_entity_poly.pdbx_strand_id
1 'polypeptide(L)'
;MLIIDTIKAEQKLRNSQLDHSSSDKMIAKLLIFVLAIHMATCTSMFTEKQLVQSTMPKPTLTGYPFNGVIEFLNCPGLIHEGILINQWKILKLDNTCKLQANSIIIEDSIILVEETSLYLIANHVKLLRTTIIGNNHTIRIVAENIELYSNRFVGDNSTYEALGINISTRQNDHVGDYSSYKVLGSYIEEQLDMFTGIYQYHNLTTVDIQQIRNEYSEDLPIYNLVEFGTGNPDSTINESKYIVRQGCVFRGNHRYYHINAPFFCNDNNDYNENFDSWFLTGSGKECKISTNLYDSNDKILKLKGIEYDVL
;
A
#
# COMPACT_ATOMS: atom_id res chain seq x y z
N MET A 1 -44.37 -11.84 -64.79
CA MET A 1 -42.98 -12.00 -65.27
C MET A 1 -42.12 -11.04 -64.46
N LEU A 2 -41.43 -11.53 -63.42
CA LEU A 2 -40.37 -10.90 -62.58
C LEU A 2 -40.33 -11.55 -61.15
N ILE A 3 -40.25 -12.88 -61.06
CA ILE A 3 -40.01 -13.59 -59.77
C ILE A 3 -39.11 -14.83 -60.00
N ILE A 4 -38.08 -14.70 -60.85
CA ILE A 4 -37.13 -15.80 -61.10
C ILE A 4 -35.67 -15.43 -60.71
N ASP A 5 -35.36 -14.14 -60.52
CA ASP A 5 -33.97 -13.71 -60.28
C ASP A 5 -33.54 -13.65 -58.81
N THR A 6 -34.46 -13.61 -57.84
CA THR A 6 -34.10 -13.50 -56.42
C THR A 6 -33.63 -14.82 -55.80
N ILE A 7 -34.17 -15.96 -56.23
CA ILE A 7 -33.81 -17.28 -55.67
C ILE A 7 -32.40 -17.70 -56.12
N LYS A 8 -31.96 -17.29 -57.31
CA LYS A 8 -30.62 -17.59 -57.83
C LYS A 8 -29.50 -16.80 -57.13
N ALA A 9 -29.82 -15.63 -56.56
CA ALA A 9 -28.86 -14.80 -55.85
C ALA A 9 -28.59 -15.31 -54.42
N GLU A 10 -29.61 -15.76 -53.69
CA GLU A 10 -29.44 -16.28 -52.32
C GLU A 10 -28.73 -17.64 -52.27
N GLN A 11 -28.94 -18.51 -53.27
CA GLN A 11 -28.20 -19.79 -53.35
C GLN A 11 -26.69 -19.60 -53.62
N LYS A 12 -26.31 -18.54 -54.33
CA LYS A 12 -24.90 -18.23 -54.60
C LYS A 12 -24.17 -17.69 -53.36
N LEU A 13 -24.90 -16.99 -52.48
CA LEU A 13 -24.36 -16.47 -51.21
C LEU A 13 -24.20 -17.56 -50.13
N ARG A 14 -25.12 -18.54 -50.07
CA ARG A 14 -24.97 -19.69 -49.14
C ARG A 14 -23.83 -20.62 -49.52
N ASN A 15 -23.56 -20.80 -50.81
CA ASN A 15 -22.45 -21.66 -51.25
C ASN A 15 -21.08 -21.00 -51.09
N SER A 16 -20.97 -19.67 -51.04
CA SER A 16 -19.69 -18.98 -50.79
C SER A 16 -19.30 -18.91 -49.31
N GLN A 17 -20.21 -19.20 -48.37
CA GLN A 17 -19.90 -19.24 -46.93
C GLN A 17 -19.45 -20.63 -46.43
N LEU A 18 -19.59 -21.69 -47.23
CA LEU A 18 -19.17 -23.04 -46.86
C LEU A 18 -17.70 -23.35 -47.18
N ASP A 19 -17.05 -22.60 -48.08
CA ASP A 19 -15.65 -22.83 -48.47
C ASP A 19 -14.60 -22.15 -47.57
N HIS A 20 -14.99 -21.23 -46.68
CA HIS A 20 -14.06 -20.63 -45.71
C HIS A 20 -13.92 -21.44 -44.40
N SER A 21 -14.69 -22.51 -44.21
CA SER A 21 -14.68 -23.28 -42.95
C SER A 21 -13.43 -24.17 -42.75
N SER A 22 -12.61 -24.42 -43.77
CA SER A 22 -11.48 -25.36 -43.65
C SER A 22 -10.20 -24.69 -43.13
N SER A 23 -9.89 -23.49 -43.61
CA SER A 23 -8.66 -22.76 -43.24
C SER A 23 -8.69 -22.26 -41.79
N ASP A 24 -9.81 -21.69 -41.34
CA ASP A 24 -9.92 -21.14 -39.99
C ASP A 24 -9.90 -22.23 -38.92
N LYS A 25 -10.43 -23.43 -39.25
CA LYS A 25 -10.32 -24.61 -38.39
C LYS A 25 -8.89 -25.15 -38.34
N MET A 26 -8.10 -25.02 -39.41
CA MET A 26 -6.68 -25.39 -39.37
C MET A 26 -5.86 -24.38 -38.55
N ILE A 27 -6.12 -23.08 -38.68
CA ILE A 27 -5.41 -22.04 -37.93
C ILE A 27 -5.72 -22.16 -36.43
N ALA A 28 -6.99 -22.37 -36.05
CA ALA A 28 -7.36 -22.58 -34.64
C ALA A 28 -6.72 -23.85 -34.04
N LYS A 29 -6.65 -24.94 -34.82
CA LYS A 29 -5.96 -26.17 -34.38
C LYS A 29 -4.45 -25.98 -34.26
N LEU A 30 -3.84 -25.21 -35.16
CA LEU A 30 -2.42 -24.87 -35.12
C LEU A 30 -2.09 -24.03 -33.88
N LEU A 31 -2.92 -23.03 -33.56
CA LEU A 31 -2.76 -22.19 -32.36
C LEU A 31 -2.87 -22.99 -31.07
N ILE A 32 -3.85 -23.90 -30.97
CA ILE A 32 -4.00 -24.78 -29.80
C ILE A 32 -2.78 -25.71 -29.67
N PHE A 33 -2.24 -26.21 -30.79
CA PHE A 33 -1.07 -27.07 -30.78
C PHE A 33 0.21 -26.33 -30.38
N VAL A 34 0.40 -25.10 -30.87
CA VAL A 34 1.52 -24.23 -30.47
C VAL A 34 1.41 -23.87 -28.98
N LEU A 35 0.21 -23.55 -28.48
CA LEU A 35 -0.02 -23.26 -27.06
C LEU A 35 0.27 -24.49 -26.18
N ALA A 36 -0.14 -25.69 -26.62
CA ALA A 36 0.12 -26.94 -25.90
C ALA A 36 1.62 -27.30 -25.89
N ILE A 37 2.34 -27.07 -27.00
CA ILE A 37 3.80 -27.24 -27.04
C ILE A 37 4.47 -26.24 -26.09
N HIS A 38 4.05 -24.96 -26.09
CA HIS A 38 4.63 -23.95 -25.20
C HIS A 38 4.42 -24.31 -23.73
N MET A 39 3.20 -24.75 -23.36
CA MET A 39 2.91 -25.20 -22.00
C MET A 39 3.71 -26.45 -21.63
N ALA A 40 3.87 -27.42 -22.53
CA ALA A 40 4.68 -28.62 -22.29
C ALA A 40 6.18 -28.30 -22.10
N THR A 41 6.73 -27.34 -22.87
CA THR A 41 8.11 -26.87 -22.69
C THR A 41 8.31 -26.01 -21.44
N CYS A 42 7.29 -25.28 -20.99
CA CYS A 42 7.35 -24.56 -19.71
C CYS A 42 7.31 -25.54 -18.52
N THR A 43 6.61 -26.67 -18.63
CA THR A 43 6.60 -27.69 -17.56
C THR A 43 7.89 -28.51 -17.48
N SER A 44 8.65 -28.67 -18.58
CA SER A 44 9.91 -29.44 -18.57
C SER A 44 11.16 -28.64 -18.15
N MET A 45 11.03 -27.32 -17.93
CA MET A 45 12.09 -26.49 -17.34
C MET A 45 12.05 -26.42 -15.81
N PHE A 46 11.17 -27.18 -15.14
CA PHE A 46 11.36 -27.54 -13.73
C PHE A 46 12.30 -28.74 -13.64
N THR A 47 13.50 -28.58 -14.18
CA THR A 47 14.63 -29.42 -13.82
C THR A 47 14.94 -29.09 -12.36
N GLU A 48 14.58 -30.03 -11.48
CA GLU A 48 15.18 -30.32 -10.19
C GLU A 48 16.31 -29.35 -9.82
N LYS A 49 15.95 -28.16 -9.33
CA LYS A 49 16.88 -27.35 -8.55
C LYS A 49 17.04 -28.11 -7.26
N GLN A 50 18.04 -28.99 -7.28
CA GLN A 50 18.76 -29.51 -6.15
C GLN A 50 18.66 -28.47 -5.03
N LEU A 51 17.91 -28.80 -3.98
CA LEU A 51 17.90 -28.05 -2.74
C LEU A 51 19.34 -28.12 -2.21
N VAL A 52 20.19 -27.23 -2.70
CA VAL A 52 21.38 -26.82 -1.99
C VAL A 52 20.80 -26.18 -0.75
N GLN A 53 20.78 -26.99 0.31
CA GLN A 53 20.52 -26.55 1.66
C GLN A 53 21.67 -25.61 2.01
N SER A 54 21.55 -24.37 1.52
CA SER A 54 22.40 -23.27 1.90
C SER A 54 22.11 -23.08 3.37
N THR A 55 22.99 -23.62 4.20
CA THR A 55 23.13 -23.21 5.59
C THR A 55 23.63 -21.77 5.55
N MET A 56 22.76 -20.85 5.14
CA MET A 56 22.99 -19.43 5.39
C MET A 56 23.12 -19.30 6.91
N PRO A 57 24.19 -18.64 7.39
CA PRO A 57 24.36 -18.44 8.82
C PRO A 57 23.09 -17.77 9.37
N LYS A 58 22.57 -18.33 10.47
CA LYS A 58 21.39 -17.82 11.16
C LYS A 58 21.56 -16.30 11.34
N PRO A 59 20.67 -15.44 10.80
CA PRO A 59 20.84 -14.01 10.83
C PRO A 59 20.89 -13.52 12.28
N THR A 60 22.03 -12.95 12.68
CA THR A 60 22.18 -12.35 14.00
C THR A 60 21.41 -11.03 14.06
N LEU A 61 20.83 -10.71 15.22
CA LEU A 61 20.29 -9.37 15.50
C LEU A 61 21.36 -8.32 15.21
N THR A 62 21.09 -7.40 14.27
CA THR A 62 21.97 -6.26 14.01
C THR A 62 21.73 -5.20 15.08
N GLY A 63 22.34 -5.39 16.24
CA GLY A 63 22.35 -4.38 17.30
C GLY A 63 23.45 -3.36 17.04
N TYR A 64 23.08 -2.13 16.73
CA TYR A 64 24.03 -1.01 16.80
C TYR A 64 24.26 -0.64 18.28
N PRO A 65 25.47 -0.24 18.71
CA PRO A 65 25.70 0.21 20.10
C PRO A 65 24.74 1.34 20.53
N PHE A 66 24.57 1.60 21.82
CA PHE A 66 23.64 2.67 22.25
C PHE A 66 24.24 4.06 22.04
N ASN A 67 23.44 4.98 21.50
CA ASN A 67 23.74 6.38 21.25
C ASN A 67 24.88 6.63 20.24
N GLY A 68 24.59 7.45 19.24
CA GLY A 68 25.64 7.98 18.38
C GLY A 68 25.14 8.53 17.04
N VAL A 69 26.12 8.73 16.16
CA VAL A 69 25.90 9.16 14.79
C VAL A 69 26.33 8.04 13.85
N ILE A 70 25.43 7.57 13.00
CA ILE A 70 25.76 6.72 11.86
C ILE A 70 25.91 7.66 10.67
N GLU A 71 27.14 7.85 10.21
CA GLU A 71 27.40 8.70 9.03
C GLU A 71 26.70 8.16 7.79
N PHE A 72 26.68 6.83 7.65
CA PHE A 72 26.12 6.14 6.50
C PHE A 72 25.52 4.80 6.92
N LEU A 73 24.22 4.63 6.70
CA LEU A 73 23.52 3.36 6.90
C LEU A 73 23.46 2.60 5.57
N ASN A 74 24.15 1.47 5.52
CA ASN A 74 24.03 0.52 4.42
C ASN A 74 22.85 -0.42 4.70
N CYS A 75 22.02 -0.65 3.68
CA CYS A 75 20.82 -1.47 3.75
C CYS A 75 21.01 -2.68 2.83
N PRO A 76 21.80 -3.68 3.26
CA PRO A 76 22.09 -4.82 2.42
C PRO A 76 20.80 -5.57 2.10
N GLY A 77 20.73 -6.20 0.92
CA GLY A 77 19.59 -7.04 0.52
C GLY A 77 19.48 -8.36 1.30
N LEU A 78 20.07 -8.46 2.49
CA LEU A 78 19.93 -9.59 3.39
C LEU A 78 18.75 -9.36 4.34
N ILE A 79 18.06 -10.45 4.66
CA ILE A 79 16.93 -10.43 5.59
C ILE A 79 17.45 -10.80 6.97
N HIS A 80 17.14 -9.94 7.94
CA HIS A 80 17.56 -10.10 9.33
C HIS A 80 16.45 -10.74 10.18
N GLU A 81 16.80 -11.42 11.28
CA GLU A 81 15.80 -11.89 12.25
C GLU A 81 15.09 -10.70 12.90
N GLY A 82 15.84 -9.63 13.18
CA GLY A 82 15.31 -8.36 13.66
C GLY A 82 16.27 -7.21 13.43
N ILE A 83 15.73 -5.99 13.39
CA ILE A 83 16.47 -4.73 13.32
C ILE A 83 16.00 -3.84 14.46
N LEU A 84 16.94 -3.38 15.28
CA LEU A 84 16.70 -2.41 16.34
C LEU A 84 17.59 -1.19 16.12
N ILE A 85 16.98 -0.04 15.86
CA ILE A 85 17.68 1.26 15.77
C ILE A 85 17.15 2.13 16.90
N ASN A 86 17.94 2.29 17.95
CA ASN A 86 17.55 3.03 19.15
C ASN A 86 18.55 4.15 19.44
N GLN A 87 18.05 5.38 19.59
CA GLN A 87 18.85 6.57 19.93
C GLN A 87 19.98 6.87 18.94
N TRP A 88 19.71 6.72 17.64
CA TRP A 88 20.69 6.99 16.59
C TRP A 88 20.33 8.19 15.75
N LYS A 89 21.36 8.97 15.34
CA LYS A 89 21.25 9.91 14.24
C LYS A 89 21.90 9.33 12.99
N ILE A 90 21.10 8.94 12.00
CA ILE A 90 21.55 8.44 10.70
C ILE A 90 21.60 9.61 9.72
N LEU A 91 22.79 9.96 9.25
CA LEU A 91 23.00 11.13 8.41
C LEU A 91 22.77 10.89 6.92
N LYS A 92 22.96 9.64 6.47
CA LYS A 92 22.84 9.29 5.07
C LYS A 92 22.41 7.83 4.92
N LEU A 93 21.58 7.56 3.94
CA LEU A 93 21.20 6.22 3.50
C LEU A 93 21.95 5.86 2.21
N ASP A 94 22.24 4.57 2.02
CA ASP A 94 22.69 4.06 0.74
C ASP A 94 21.54 4.01 -0.27
N ASN A 95 21.53 4.90 -1.28
CA ASN A 95 20.49 5.04 -2.30
C ASN A 95 19.09 4.61 -1.78
N THR A 96 18.27 3.94 -2.59
CA THR A 96 17.05 3.28 -2.10
C THR A 96 17.43 2.24 -1.04
N CYS A 97 17.21 2.57 0.23
CA CYS A 97 17.53 1.72 1.37
C CYS A 97 16.32 0.84 1.71
N LYS A 98 16.49 -0.48 1.64
CA LYS A 98 15.47 -1.46 2.06
C LYS A 98 15.94 -2.19 3.31
N LEU A 99 15.34 -1.89 4.47
CA LEU A 99 15.51 -2.66 5.70
C LEU A 99 14.49 -3.80 5.71
N GLN A 100 14.98 -5.03 5.76
CA GLN A 100 14.16 -6.24 5.64
C GLN A 100 14.44 -7.16 6.82
N ALA A 101 13.42 -7.43 7.64
CA ALA A 101 13.56 -8.30 8.80
C ALA A 101 12.22 -8.88 9.26
N ASN A 102 12.19 -9.86 10.16
CA ASN A 102 10.90 -10.30 10.73
C ASN A 102 10.30 -9.21 11.64
N SER A 103 11.15 -8.47 12.36
CA SER A 103 10.73 -7.32 13.17
C SER A 103 11.68 -6.14 13.01
N ILE A 104 11.13 -4.95 12.80
CA ILE A 104 11.89 -3.69 12.74
C ILE A 104 11.35 -2.75 13.82
N ILE A 105 12.22 -2.34 14.73
CA ILE A 105 11.91 -1.39 15.80
C ILE A 105 12.87 -0.21 15.69
N ILE A 106 12.32 1.01 15.54
CA ILE A 106 13.08 2.25 15.48
C ILE A 106 12.55 3.20 16.56
N GLU A 107 13.40 3.56 17.51
CA GLU A 107 13.02 4.35 18.68
C GLU A 107 13.97 5.51 18.90
N ASP A 108 13.42 6.67 19.30
CA ASP A 108 14.19 7.84 19.76
C ASP A 108 15.30 8.27 18.78
N SER A 109 15.08 8.06 17.49
CA SER A 109 16.11 8.19 16.45
C SER A 109 15.81 9.33 15.47
N ILE A 110 16.83 9.79 14.77
CA ILE A 110 16.73 10.77 13.69
C ILE A 110 17.29 10.13 12.42
N ILE A 111 16.54 10.14 11.33
CA ILE A 111 16.96 9.57 10.05
C ILE A 111 16.86 10.63 8.96
N LEU A 112 17.98 10.92 8.29
CA LEU A 112 18.00 11.80 7.14
C LEU A 112 17.73 11.00 5.86
N VAL A 113 16.71 11.41 5.11
CA VAL A 113 16.22 10.78 3.89
C VAL A 113 16.10 11.86 2.80
N GLU A 114 17.21 12.48 2.43
CA GLU A 114 17.25 13.50 1.37
C GLU A 114 17.39 12.83 -0.01
N GLU A 115 16.53 13.19 -0.96
CA GLU A 115 16.59 12.73 -2.36
C GLU A 115 16.68 11.20 -2.51
N THR A 116 16.06 10.46 -1.59
CA THR A 116 16.18 9.01 -1.53
C THR A 116 14.93 8.35 -0.96
N SER A 117 14.94 7.02 -0.88
CA SER A 117 13.82 6.22 -0.37
C SER A 117 14.24 5.31 0.77
N LEU A 118 13.40 5.23 1.80
CA LEU A 118 13.54 4.32 2.93
C LEU A 118 12.36 3.35 2.94
N TYR A 119 12.63 2.06 2.76
CA TYR A 119 11.63 1.01 2.82
C TYR A 119 11.86 0.12 4.03
N LEU A 120 10.83 -0.05 4.85
CA LEU A 120 10.79 -0.95 5.99
C LEU A 120 9.85 -2.10 5.66
N ILE A 121 10.38 -3.30 5.47
CA ILE A 121 9.61 -4.48 5.08
C ILE A 121 9.79 -5.55 6.15
N ALA A 122 8.72 -5.86 6.89
CA ALA A 122 8.78 -6.83 7.98
C ALA A 122 7.44 -7.49 8.28
N ASN A 123 7.39 -8.43 9.23
CA ASN A 123 6.12 -8.88 9.81
C ASN A 123 5.60 -7.82 10.79
N HIS A 124 6.47 -7.27 11.64
CA HIS A 124 6.13 -6.21 12.58
C HIS A 124 7.05 -5.00 12.43
N VAL A 125 6.48 -3.81 12.29
CA VAL A 125 7.21 -2.54 12.27
C VAL A 125 6.70 -1.63 13.37
N LYS A 126 7.64 -1.11 14.17
CA LYS A 126 7.36 -0.14 15.23
C LYS A 126 8.27 1.08 15.11
N LEU A 127 7.69 2.26 14.97
CA LEU A 127 8.41 3.54 15.04
C LEU A 127 7.89 4.33 16.24
N LEU A 128 8.78 4.63 17.18
CA LEU A 128 8.47 5.45 18.36
C LEU A 128 9.36 6.69 18.41
N ARG A 129 8.75 7.86 18.61
CA ARG A 129 9.49 9.11 18.90
C ARG A 129 10.65 9.35 17.92
N THR A 130 10.46 8.92 16.67
CA THR A 130 11.48 8.98 15.62
C THR A 130 11.19 10.15 14.71
N THR A 131 12.25 10.88 14.35
CA THR A 131 12.17 12.01 13.42
C THR A 131 12.82 11.64 12.09
N ILE A 132 12.07 11.67 11.00
CA ILE A 132 12.57 11.42 9.64
C ILE A 132 12.54 12.73 8.86
N ILE A 133 13.68 13.15 8.32
CA ILE A 133 13.88 14.48 7.72
C ILE A 133 14.51 14.35 6.33
N GLY A 134 13.98 15.06 5.34
CA GLY A 134 14.63 15.31 4.07
C GLY A 134 13.62 15.75 3.01
N ASN A 135 14.03 16.27 1.86
CA ASN A 135 13.11 16.57 0.76
C ASN A 135 13.20 15.52 -0.34
N ASN A 136 12.19 15.51 -1.22
CA ASN A 136 12.15 14.64 -2.41
C ASN A 136 12.33 13.16 -2.07
N HIS A 137 11.60 12.67 -1.07
CA HIS A 137 11.81 11.33 -0.52
C HIS A 137 10.55 10.48 -0.51
N THR A 138 10.76 9.17 -0.40
CA THR A 138 9.69 8.20 -0.16
C THR A 138 9.99 7.35 1.07
N ILE A 139 9.05 7.28 1.99
CA ILE A 139 9.08 6.35 3.12
C ILE A 139 7.96 5.35 2.91
N ARG A 140 8.31 4.07 2.83
CA ARG A 140 7.33 2.98 2.68
C ARG A 140 7.51 1.98 3.80
N ILE A 141 6.41 1.67 4.47
CA ILE A 141 6.35 0.65 5.52
C ILE A 141 5.40 -0.44 5.03
N VAL A 142 5.90 -1.67 4.90
CA VAL A 142 5.10 -2.84 4.58
C VAL A 142 5.25 -3.85 5.71
N ALA A 143 4.17 -4.07 6.48
CA ALA A 143 4.18 -5.05 7.55
C ALA A 143 2.80 -5.55 7.92
N GLU A 144 2.71 -6.74 8.52
CA GLU A 144 1.41 -7.23 9.02
C GLU A 144 0.87 -6.31 10.11
N ASN A 145 1.77 -5.89 11.01
CA ASN A 145 1.47 -5.00 12.12
C ASN A 145 2.37 -3.78 12.08
N ILE A 146 1.77 -2.59 11.94
CA ILE A 146 2.45 -1.29 11.90
C ILE A 146 2.02 -0.46 13.10
N GLU A 147 2.98 -0.04 13.92
CA GLU A 147 2.80 0.80 15.09
C GLU A 147 3.63 2.09 14.98
N LEU A 148 2.97 3.23 14.90
CA LEU A 148 3.62 4.53 14.72
C LEU A 148 3.17 5.49 15.81
N TYR A 149 4.04 5.76 16.78
CA TYR A 149 3.70 6.63 17.90
C TYR A 149 4.66 7.80 18.05
N SER A 150 4.10 9.00 18.08
CA SER A 150 4.83 10.24 18.37
C SER A 150 6.00 10.50 17.41
N ASN A 151 5.88 10.10 16.14
CA ASN A 151 6.92 10.32 15.14
C ASN A 151 6.76 11.68 14.47
N ARG A 152 7.82 12.14 13.82
CA ARG A 152 7.82 13.38 13.04
C ARG A 152 8.45 13.16 11.67
N PHE A 153 7.66 13.34 10.62
CA PHE A 153 8.06 13.26 9.23
C PHE A 153 8.14 14.69 8.66
N VAL A 154 9.33 15.11 8.21
CA VAL A 154 9.57 16.47 7.73
C VAL A 154 10.18 16.44 6.35
N GLY A 155 9.58 17.14 5.39
CA GLY A 155 10.11 17.21 4.04
C GLY A 155 9.12 17.69 2.99
N ASP A 156 9.61 18.51 2.06
CA ASP A 156 8.84 18.87 0.87
C ASP A 156 8.96 17.80 -0.22
N ASN A 157 7.93 17.69 -1.05
CA ASN A 157 7.80 16.68 -2.11
C ASN A 157 8.03 15.26 -1.58
N SER A 158 7.36 14.94 -0.47
CA SER A 158 7.53 13.71 0.28
C SER A 158 6.36 12.75 0.08
N THR A 159 6.65 11.46 -0.04
CA THR A 159 5.64 10.41 -0.09
C THR A 159 5.79 9.50 1.11
N TYR A 160 4.70 9.31 1.84
CA TYR A 160 4.61 8.41 2.97
C TYR A 160 3.57 7.33 2.68
N GLU A 161 3.97 6.07 2.82
CA GLU A 161 3.12 4.91 2.55
C GLU A 161 3.19 3.91 3.72
N ALA A 162 2.05 3.56 4.29
CA ALA A 162 1.91 2.47 5.27
C ALA A 162 0.96 1.39 4.72
N LEU A 163 1.47 0.18 4.54
CA LEU A 163 0.75 -0.94 3.97
C LEU A 163 0.81 -2.14 4.92
N GLY A 164 -0.33 -2.54 5.48
CA GLY A 164 -0.36 -3.58 6.49
C GLY A 164 -1.73 -4.07 6.90
N ILE A 165 -1.81 -5.21 7.59
CA ILE A 165 -3.11 -5.73 8.05
C ILE A 165 -3.63 -4.81 9.17
N ASN A 166 -2.83 -4.64 10.22
CA ASN A 166 -3.13 -3.80 11.37
C ASN A 166 -2.21 -2.57 11.34
N ILE A 167 -2.78 -1.39 11.23
CA ILE A 167 -2.05 -0.12 11.21
C ILE A 167 -2.59 0.75 12.34
N SER A 168 -1.76 1.02 13.33
CA SER A 168 -2.05 1.96 14.42
C SER A 168 -1.07 3.13 14.33
N THR A 169 -1.59 4.31 14.05
CA THR A 169 -0.84 5.56 14.02
C THR A 169 -1.40 6.50 15.08
N ARG A 170 -0.52 7.08 15.90
CA ARG A 170 -0.94 8.04 16.91
C ARG A 170 0.09 9.12 17.21
N GLN A 171 -0.40 10.35 17.28
CA GLN A 171 0.37 11.56 17.59
C GLN A 171 1.57 11.77 16.65
N ASN A 172 1.44 11.41 15.37
CA ASN A 172 2.48 11.64 14.37
C ASN A 172 2.32 13.01 13.71
N ASP A 173 3.45 13.68 13.50
CA ASP A 173 3.50 14.98 12.82
C ASP A 173 4.06 14.81 11.41
N HIS A 174 3.28 15.17 10.40
CA HIS A 174 3.67 15.21 8.99
C HIS A 174 3.77 16.66 8.52
N VAL A 175 4.96 17.09 8.12
CA VAL A 175 5.25 18.49 7.78
C VAL A 175 5.92 18.56 6.41
N GLY A 176 5.28 19.26 5.47
CA GLY A 176 5.83 19.46 4.12
C GLY A 176 4.81 20.06 3.16
N ASP A 177 5.24 21.01 2.34
CA ASP A 177 4.36 21.78 1.46
C ASP A 177 3.76 20.97 0.31
N TYR A 178 4.42 19.88 -0.07
CA TYR A 178 3.94 18.95 -1.08
C TYR A 178 4.10 17.54 -0.52
N SER A 179 3.01 16.92 -0.08
CA SER A 179 3.05 15.60 0.53
C SER A 179 1.94 14.68 0.04
N SER A 180 2.30 13.41 -0.13
CA SER A 180 1.38 12.31 -0.40
C SER A 180 1.41 11.34 0.77
N TYR A 181 0.26 11.11 1.39
CA TYR A 181 0.04 10.22 2.51
C TYR A 181 -0.90 9.10 2.09
N LYS A 182 -0.40 7.87 2.09
CA LYS A 182 -1.15 6.69 1.64
C LYS A 182 -1.12 5.61 2.72
N VAL A 183 -2.29 5.10 3.09
CA VAL A 183 -2.44 4.01 4.05
C VAL A 183 -3.36 2.95 3.45
N LEU A 184 -2.84 1.73 3.33
CA LEU A 184 -3.58 0.57 2.85
C LEU A 184 -3.59 -0.51 3.92
N GLY A 185 -4.75 -0.85 4.46
CA GLY A 185 -4.80 -1.93 5.45
C GLY A 185 -6.14 -2.56 5.74
N SER A 186 -6.17 -3.67 6.46
CA SER A 186 -7.45 -4.27 6.86
C SER A 186 -8.06 -3.49 8.03
N TYR A 187 -7.23 -3.07 8.97
CA TYR A 187 -7.60 -2.32 10.16
C TYR A 187 -6.69 -1.11 10.27
N ILE A 188 -7.26 0.07 10.10
CA ILE A 188 -6.52 1.34 10.19
C ILE A 188 -7.08 2.10 11.38
N GLU A 189 -6.23 2.45 12.33
CA GLU A 189 -6.54 3.34 13.43
C GLU A 189 -5.55 4.49 13.44
N GLU A 190 -6.04 5.71 13.24
CA GLU A 190 -5.26 6.94 13.21
C GLU A 190 -5.77 7.88 14.31
N GLN A 191 -4.91 8.29 15.23
CA GLN A 191 -5.31 9.12 16.38
C GLN A 191 -4.39 10.30 16.59
N LEU A 192 -4.94 11.51 16.61
CA LEU A 192 -4.21 12.73 17.00
C LEU A 192 -3.02 13.06 16.08
N ASP A 193 -3.03 12.55 14.84
CA ASP A 193 -1.98 12.86 13.87
C ASP A 193 -2.17 14.29 13.32
N MET A 194 -1.06 15.00 13.10
CA MET A 194 -1.05 16.37 12.59
C MET A 194 -0.40 16.41 11.21
N PHE A 195 -1.07 17.03 10.25
CA PHE A 195 -0.57 17.23 8.90
C PHE A 195 -0.48 18.73 8.61
N THR A 196 0.69 19.22 8.22
CA THR A 196 0.95 20.64 7.95
C THR A 196 1.62 20.81 6.58
N GLY A 197 1.04 21.63 5.71
CA GLY A 197 1.60 21.94 4.38
C GLY A 197 0.57 22.43 3.38
N ILE A 198 1.02 23.02 2.28
CA ILE A 198 0.15 23.67 1.29
C ILE A 198 -0.65 22.67 0.46
N TYR A 199 -0.02 21.64 -0.11
CA TYR A 199 -0.59 20.64 -1.02
C TYR A 199 -0.44 19.25 -0.42
N GLN A 200 -1.55 18.69 0.04
CA GLN A 200 -1.57 17.39 0.69
C GLN A 200 -2.56 16.45 0.01
N TYR A 201 -2.10 15.25 -0.34
CA TYR A 201 -2.92 14.18 -0.85
C TYR A 201 -2.99 13.05 0.19
N HIS A 202 -4.20 12.67 0.59
CA HIS A 202 -4.45 11.66 1.61
C HIS A 202 -5.29 10.54 1.00
N ASN A 203 -4.77 9.32 1.01
CA ASN A 203 -5.47 8.13 0.54
C ASN A 203 -5.46 7.05 1.63
N LEU A 204 -6.62 6.80 2.22
CA LEU A 204 -6.81 5.74 3.20
C LEU A 204 -7.77 4.74 2.61
N THR A 205 -7.29 3.54 2.31
CA THR A 205 -8.12 2.51 1.72
C THR A 205 -8.00 1.24 2.54
N THR A 206 -9.14 0.67 2.91
CA THR A 206 -9.12 -0.66 3.48
C THR A 206 -8.95 -1.71 2.39
N VAL A 207 -8.07 -2.67 2.62
CA VAL A 207 -7.77 -3.74 1.66
C VAL A 207 -7.51 -5.04 2.40
N ASP A 208 -7.61 -6.18 1.71
CA ASP A 208 -7.04 -7.43 2.24
C ASP A 208 -5.53 -7.51 1.99
N ILE A 209 -4.91 -8.48 2.66
CA ILE A 209 -3.50 -8.76 2.54
C ILE A 209 -3.06 -9.11 1.10
N GLN A 210 -3.91 -9.74 0.30
CA GLN A 210 -3.56 -10.09 -1.08
C GLN A 210 -3.51 -8.83 -1.96
N GLN A 211 -4.43 -7.90 -1.78
CA GLN A 211 -4.40 -6.58 -2.40
C GLN A 211 -3.15 -5.80 -1.99
N ILE A 212 -2.75 -5.84 -0.71
CA ILE A 212 -1.48 -5.22 -0.24
C ILE A 212 -0.28 -5.83 -0.97
N ARG A 213 -0.20 -7.17 -1.04
CA ARG A 213 0.87 -7.89 -1.73
C ARG A 213 0.94 -7.58 -3.22
N ASN A 214 -0.21 -7.30 -3.83
CA ASN A 214 -0.30 -6.99 -5.25
C ASN A 214 0.09 -5.53 -5.57
N GLU A 215 0.02 -4.62 -4.59
CA GLU A 215 0.36 -3.20 -4.79
C GLU A 215 1.82 -3.01 -5.23
N TYR A 216 2.75 -3.79 -4.65
CA TYR A 216 4.16 -3.82 -5.04
C TYR A 216 4.61 -5.27 -5.28
N SER A 217 4.07 -5.88 -6.33
CA SER A 217 4.32 -7.28 -6.66
C SER A 217 5.80 -7.64 -6.85
N GLU A 218 6.65 -6.66 -7.15
CA GLU A 218 8.11 -6.81 -7.24
C GLU A 218 8.77 -7.20 -5.91
N ASP A 219 8.15 -6.86 -4.76
CA ASP A 219 8.65 -7.17 -3.43
C ASP A 219 8.09 -8.49 -2.86
N LEU A 220 7.27 -9.23 -3.63
CA LEU A 220 6.72 -10.55 -3.25
C LEU A 220 7.77 -11.54 -2.73
N PRO A 221 8.98 -11.66 -3.32
CA PRO A 221 10.02 -12.54 -2.77
C PRO A 221 10.42 -12.16 -1.35
N ILE A 222 10.50 -10.86 -1.04
CA ILE A 222 10.84 -10.35 0.29
C ILE A 222 9.70 -10.64 1.25
N TYR A 223 8.45 -10.38 0.84
CA TYR A 223 7.25 -10.63 1.66
C TYR A 223 7.19 -12.08 2.14
N ASN A 224 7.47 -13.04 1.25
CA ASN A 224 7.51 -14.46 1.61
C ASN A 224 8.60 -14.78 2.63
N LEU A 225 9.75 -14.11 2.53
CA LEU A 225 10.90 -14.39 3.39
C LEU A 225 10.78 -13.75 4.77
N VAL A 226 10.13 -12.60 4.90
CA VAL A 226 9.83 -11.96 6.20
C VAL A 226 8.54 -12.48 6.83
N GLU A 227 7.96 -13.54 6.27
CA GLU A 227 6.70 -14.14 6.72
C GLU A 227 5.52 -13.15 6.73
N PHE A 228 5.54 -12.14 5.85
CA PHE A 228 4.37 -11.29 5.61
C PHE A 228 3.28 -12.17 5.01
N GLY A 229 2.17 -12.30 5.74
CA GLY A 229 1.16 -13.33 5.51
C GLY A 229 0.77 -13.51 4.03
N THR A 230 0.40 -14.72 3.64
CA THR A 230 -0.01 -15.03 2.26
C THR A 230 -1.49 -14.78 2.02
N GLY A 231 -2.27 -14.51 3.08
CA GLY A 231 -3.72 -14.48 3.03
C GLY A 231 -4.25 -15.84 2.62
N ASN A 232 -4.72 -16.66 3.57
CA ASN A 232 -5.44 -17.85 3.16
C ASN A 232 -6.78 -17.37 2.55
N PRO A 233 -7.02 -17.52 1.22
CA PRO A 233 -8.28 -17.06 0.62
C PRO A 233 -9.49 -17.79 1.20
N ASP A 234 -9.28 -18.95 1.81
CA ASP A 234 -10.31 -19.78 2.45
C ASP A 234 -10.54 -19.44 3.93
N SER A 235 -9.72 -18.57 4.55
CA SER A 235 -10.06 -18.04 5.87
C SER A 235 -11.16 -17.00 5.72
N THR A 236 -12.38 -17.53 5.57
CA THR A 236 -13.68 -16.87 5.73
C THR A 236 -13.88 -16.36 7.16
N ILE A 237 -12.84 -15.86 7.82
CA ILE A 237 -13.06 -15.04 8.99
C ILE A 237 -13.52 -13.70 8.40
N ASN A 238 -14.83 -13.57 8.49
CA ASN A 238 -15.66 -12.44 8.17
C ASN A 238 -15.28 -11.26 9.09
N GLU A 239 -14.02 -10.85 9.06
CA GLU A 239 -13.50 -9.83 9.95
C GLU A 239 -13.74 -8.46 9.32
N SER A 240 -14.38 -7.61 10.11
CA SER A 240 -14.76 -6.26 9.72
C SER A 240 -13.51 -5.41 9.47
N LYS A 241 -13.06 -5.29 8.21
CA LYS A 241 -12.08 -4.27 7.80
C LYS A 241 -12.56 -2.84 8.12
N TYR A 242 -11.82 -2.04 8.87
CA TYR A 242 -12.26 -0.69 9.24
C TYR A 242 -11.16 0.36 9.17
N ILE A 243 -11.59 1.62 9.17
CA ILE A 243 -10.74 2.80 9.39
C ILE A 243 -11.34 3.54 10.57
N VAL A 244 -10.57 3.86 11.60
CA VAL A 244 -10.94 4.78 12.69
C VAL A 244 -9.98 5.95 12.63
N ARG A 245 -10.49 7.19 12.62
CA ARG A 245 -9.65 8.39 12.55
C ARG A 245 -10.10 9.45 13.56
N GLN A 246 -9.39 9.58 14.68
CA GLN A 246 -9.82 10.41 15.79
C GLN A 246 -8.87 11.58 16.06
N GLY A 247 -9.37 12.82 16.06
CA GLY A 247 -8.62 13.97 16.56
C GLY A 247 -7.44 14.41 15.70
N CYS A 248 -7.38 13.99 14.43
CA CYS A 248 -6.34 14.43 13.50
C CYS A 248 -6.53 15.89 13.11
N VAL A 249 -5.43 16.62 12.97
CA VAL A 249 -5.41 18.05 12.66
C VAL A 249 -4.73 18.27 11.32
N PHE A 250 -5.37 19.01 10.42
CA PHE A 250 -4.82 19.31 9.11
C PHE A 250 -4.67 20.84 8.97
N ARG A 251 -3.50 21.32 8.54
CA ARG A 251 -3.13 22.74 8.39
C ARG A 251 -2.56 23.04 6.99
N GLY A 252 -3.01 24.13 6.35
CA GLY A 252 -2.66 24.55 4.97
C GLY A 252 -3.82 24.55 3.96
N ASN A 253 -3.58 24.86 2.67
CA ASN A 253 -4.64 25.41 1.80
C ASN A 253 -5.28 24.43 0.80
N HIS A 254 -4.58 23.39 0.34
CA HIS A 254 -5.04 22.46 -0.69
C HIS A 254 -4.91 21.02 -0.21
N ARG A 255 -6.05 20.40 0.12
CA ARG A 255 -6.07 19.04 0.68
C ARG A 255 -7.08 18.18 -0.04
N TYR A 256 -6.60 17.03 -0.49
CA TYR A 256 -7.37 16.02 -1.21
C TYR A 256 -7.48 14.78 -0.34
N TYR A 257 -8.69 14.36 -0.02
CA TYR A 257 -8.93 13.16 0.77
C TYR A 257 -9.67 12.12 -0.05
N HIS A 258 -9.11 10.92 -0.10
CA HIS A 258 -9.74 9.72 -0.60
C HIS A 258 -9.78 8.69 0.53
N ILE A 259 -10.97 8.43 1.06
CA ILE A 259 -11.17 7.40 2.09
C ILE A 259 -12.10 6.34 1.50
N ASN A 260 -11.64 5.10 1.43
CA ASN A 260 -12.39 3.97 0.88
C ASN A 260 -12.41 2.81 1.89
N ALA A 261 -13.54 2.57 2.53
CA ALA A 261 -13.73 1.47 3.47
C ALA A 261 -15.02 0.69 3.14
N PRO A 262 -15.08 -0.64 3.31
CA PRO A 262 -16.24 -1.44 2.94
C PRO A 262 -17.47 -1.20 3.83
N PHE A 263 -17.48 -0.24 4.77
CA PHE A 263 -18.55 -0.12 5.78
C PHE A 263 -19.05 1.29 6.11
N PHE A 264 -20.34 1.31 6.47
CA PHE A 264 -21.23 2.39 6.90
C PHE A 264 -20.59 3.53 7.70
N CYS A 265 -20.88 4.75 7.26
CA CYS A 265 -20.58 5.99 7.95
C CYS A 265 -21.68 6.22 9.02
N ASN A 266 -21.37 6.03 10.31
CA ASN A 266 -22.34 6.22 11.38
C ASN A 266 -22.48 7.73 11.68
N ASP A 267 -23.56 8.32 11.20
CA ASP A 267 -23.91 9.75 11.37
C ASP A 267 -24.25 10.14 12.82
N ASN A 268 -24.24 9.19 13.77
CA ASN A 268 -24.37 9.49 15.19
C ASN A 268 -23.05 10.05 15.76
N ASN A 269 -22.71 11.26 15.28
CA ASN A 269 -21.97 12.24 16.05
C ASN A 269 -22.81 12.60 17.27
N ASP A 270 -22.79 11.75 18.31
CA ASP A 270 -23.11 12.22 19.66
C ASP A 270 -22.01 13.21 20.04
N TYR A 271 -22.28 14.46 19.67
CA TYR A 271 -21.48 15.64 19.90
C TYR A 271 -21.17 15.74 21.40
N ASN A 272 -19.93 15.43 21.75
CA ASN A 272 -19.33 15.97 22.95
C ASN A 272 -18.45 17.12 22.47
N GLU A 273 -18.87 18.36 22.74
CA GLU A 273 -18.34 19.64 22.19
C GLU A 273 -16.83 19.88 22.39
N ASN A 274 -16.11 18.93 22.98
CA ASN A 274 -14.71 19.04 23.37
C ASN A 274 -13.74 18.18 22.56
N PHE A 275 -14.19 17.27 21.68
CA PHE A 275 -13.28 16.48 20.83
C PHE A 275 -13.82 16.30 19.41
N ASP A 276 -13.09 16.85 18.42
CA ASP A 276 -13.34 16.63 16.99
C ASP A 276 -12.84 15.23 16.58
N SER A 277 -13.64 14.20 16.85
CA SER A 277 -13.33 12.80 16.54
C SER A 277 -14.23 12.27 15.43
N TRP A 278 -13.67 11.62 14.40
CA TRP A 278 -14.45 10.84 13.43
C TRP A 278 -14.41 9.37 13.84
N PHE A 279 -15.55 8.82 14.24
CA PHE A 279 -15.68 7.39 14.46
C PHE A 279 -16.28 6.73 13.22
N LEU A 280 -15.43 6.02 12.48
CA LEU A 280 -15.83 5.19 11.35
C LEU A 280 -15.81 3.73 11.85
N THR A 281 -16.98 3.14 12.11
CA THR A 281 -17.12 1.72 12.52
C THR A 281 -18.36 1.12 11.87
N GLY A 282 -18.27 -0.09 11.30
CA GLY A 282 -19.44 -0.73 10.69
C GLY A 282 -19.20 -2.11 10.05
N SER A 283 -20.29 -2.73 9.57
CA SER A 283 -20.33 -3.99 8.82
C SER A 283 -21.36 -3.91 7.67
N GLY A 284 -20.98 -4.30 6.44
CA GLY A 284 -21.72 -4.15 5.17
C GLY A 284 -21.51 -2.84 4.33
N LYS A 285 -21.31 -3.03 3.00
CA LYS A 285 -21.20 -2.13 1.80
C LYS A 285 -20.38 -0.79 1.87
N GLU A 286 -19.49 -0.64 0.86
CA GLU A 286 -18.51 0.45 0.66
C GLU A 286 -18.99 1.88 0.97
N CYS A 287 -18.34 2.57 1.92
CA CYS A 287 -18.37 4.03 2.08
C CYS A 287 -17.16 4.62 1.35
N LYS A 288 -17.40 5.44 0.31
CA LYS A 288 -16.38 6.24 -0.38
C LYS A 288 -16.58 7.70 -0.01
N ILE A 289 -15.65 8.25 0.75
CA ILE A 289 -15.59 9.67 1.06
C ILE A 289 -14.50 10.28 0.17
N SER A 290 -14.93 10.99 -0.87
CA SER A 290 -14.04 11.82 -1.68
C SER A 290 -14.44 13.27 -1.44
N THR A 291 -13.64 14.02 -0.68
CA THR A 291 -13.90 15.45 -0.44
C THR A 291 -12.71 16.27 -0.93
N ASN A 292 -12.97 17.19 -1.85
CA ASN A 292 -12.05 18.28 -2.16
C ASN A 292 -12.36 19.40 -1.17
N LEU A 293 -11.54 19.56 -0.12
CA LEU A 293 -11.71 20.65 0.83
C LEU A 293 -10.80 21.79 0.42
N TYR A 294 -11.40 22.83 -0.14
CA TYR A 294 -10.73 24.09 -0.44
C TYR A 294 -11.02 25.06 0.70
N ASP A 295 -10.00 25.39 1.51
CA ASP A 295 -10.09 26.48 2.48
C ASP A 295 -9.01 27.50 2.15
N SER A 296 -9.45 28.69 1.72
CA SER A 296 -8.58 29.77 1.29
C SER A 296 -8.11 30.67 2.43
N ASN A 297 -8.47 30.36 3.68
CA ASN A 297 -8.07 31.13 4.85
C ASN A 297 -7.37 30.22 5.86
N ASP A 298 -6.37 30.72 6.58
CA ASP A 298 -5.56 30.05 7.63
C ASP A 298 -6.37 29.56 8.86
N LYS A 299 -7.60 29.09 8.67
CA LYS A 299 -8.40 28.46 9.71
C LYS A 299 -7.93 27.03 9.90
N ILE A 300 -7.85 26.60 11.15
CA ILE A 300 -7.68 25.19 11.49
C ILE A 300 -8.95 24.48 11.02
N LEU A 301 -8.83 23.75 9.90
CA LEU A 301 -9.88 22.89 9.36
C LEU A 301 -10.03 21.70 10.30
N LYS A 302 -10.93 21.87 11.27
CA LYS A 302 -11.52 20.78 12.05
C LYS A 302 -12.58 20.16 11.15
N LEU A 303 -12.23 19.05 10.52
CA LEU A 303 -13.15 18.25 9.73
C LEU A 303 -14.36 17.95 10.63
N LYS A 304 -15.53 18.52 10.32
CA LYS A 304 -16.84 18.15 10.86
C LYS A 304 -17.55 17.27 9.84
N GLY A 305 -18.34 16.33 10.34
CA GLY A 305 -19.13 15.37 9.57
C GLY A 305 -19.72 15.91 8.27
N ILE A 306 -19.69 15.06 7.26
CA ILE A 306 -20.26 15.29 5.93
C ILE A 306 -21.76 15.59 6.07
N GLU A 307 -22.19 16.77 5.66
CA GLU A 307 -23.54 16.98 5.14
C GLU A 307 -23.41 17.73 3.82
N TYR A 308 -24.03 17.16 2.78
CA TYR A 308 -24.13 17.78 1.46
C TYR A 308 -25.19 18.88 1.48
N ASP A 309 -24.90 19.98 0.78
CA ASP A 309 -25.84 20.47 -0.24
C ASP A 309 -25.02 20.98 -1.43
N VAL A 310 -25.20 20.31 -2.56
CA VAL A 310 -24.64 20.72 -3.86
C VAL A 310 -25.67 21.65 -4.50
N LEU A 311 -25.27 22.87 -4.84
CA LEU A 311 -25.93 23.66 -5.88
C LEU A 311 -25.11 23.59 -7.16
#